data_AF-A0A1E5VAY6-F1
#
_entry.id   AF-A0A1E5VAY6-F1
#
_cell.length_a   1.000
_cell.length_b   1.000
_cell.length_c   1.000
_cell.angle_alpha   90.00
_cell.angle_beta   90.00
_cell.angle_gamma   90.00
#
_symmetry.space_group_name_H-M   'P 1'
#
loop_
_entity.id
_entity.type
_entity.pdbx_description
1 polymer ?
#
loop_
_entity_poly.entity_id
_entity_poly.type
_entity_poly.pdbx_seq_one_letter_code
_entity_poly.pdbx_strand_id
1 'polypeptide(L)'
;LTPMELKRLTTVVANPRLFKVSDWFLNRKKHYKVGWFSQVATNALDAKLRNDLERLKKIRVDRISALTNRPTSDPTVRGPTARPPIPRSGPTADPPVPRSGST
;
A
#
# COMPACT_ATOMS: atom_id res chain seq x y z
N LEU A 1 -26.47 4.02 17.96
CA LEU A 1 -25.87 2.77 18.45
C LEU A 1 -25.49 2.97 19.91
N THR A 2 -26.13 2.23 20.82
CA THR A 2 -25.87 2.32 22.26
C THR A 2 -24.57 1.60 22.63
N PRO A 3 -23.90 1.97 23.73
CA PRO A 3 -22.71 1.27 24.22
C PRO A 3 -22.95 -0.24 24.44
N MET A 4 -24.18 -0.61 24.79
CA MET A 4 -24.58 -2.00 24.97
C MET A 4 -24.63 -2.77 23.64
N GLU A 5 -25.13 -2.16 22.58
CA GLU A 5 -25.15 -2.75 21.23
C GLU A 5 -23.72 -2.93 20.69
N LEU A 6 -22.84 -1.95 20.91
CA LEU A 6 -21.42 -2.05 20.55
C LEU A 6 -20.75 -3.23 21.24
N LYS A 7 -20.97 -3.40 22.55
CA LYS A 7 -20.38 -4.52 23.30
C LYS A 7 -20.86 -5.86 22.77
N ARG A 8 -22.17 -5.98 22.46
CA ARG A 8 -22.73 -7.19 21.84
C ARG A 8 -22.07 -7.50 20.49
N LEU A 9 -21.92 -6.51 19.62
CA LEU A 9 -21.27 -6.68 18.33
C LEU A 9 -19.81 -7.14 18.47
N THR A 10 -19.05 -6.51 19.36
CA THR A 10 -17.65 -6.91 19.62
C THR A 10 -17.57 -8.36 20.11
N THR A 11 -18.50 -8.80 20.96
CA THR A 11 -18.56 -10.19 21.42
C THR A 11 -18.90 -11.18 20.29
N VAL A 12 -19.84 -10.82 19.41
CA VAL A 12 -20.21 -11.65 18.24
C VAL A 12 -19.03 -11.81 17.29
N VAL A 13 -18.30 -10.73 17.02
CA VAL A 13 -17.13 -10.74 16.12
C VAL A 13 -15.98 -11.54 16.72
N ALA A 14 -15.77 -11.47 18.03
CA ALA A 14 -14.72 -12.22 18.71
C ALA A 14 -15.00 -13.74 18.72
N ASN A 15 -16.26 -14.16 18.94
CA ASN A 15 -16.64 -15.56 19.08
C ASN A 15 -17.85 -15.95 18.20
N PRO A 16 -17.72 -15.91 16.86
CA PRO A 16 -18.84 -16.11 15.95
C PRO A 16 -19.50 -17.50 16.05
N ARG A 17 -18.72 -18.53 16.41
CA ARG A 17 -19.22 -19.91 16.57
C ARG A 17 -20.28 -20.04 17.67
N LEU A 18 -20.18 -19.23 18.74
CA LEU A 18 -21.17 -19.23 19.83
C LEU A 18 -22.52 -18.67 19.40
N PHE A 19 -22.54 -17.89 18.31
CA PHE A 19 -23.76 -17.29 17.74
C PHE A 19 -24.26 -18.04 16.50
N LYS A 20 -23.90 -19.33 16.36
CA LYS A 20 -24.30 -20.20 15.23
C LYS A 20 -23.83 -19.69 13.86
N VAL A 21 -22.83 -18.80 13.81
CA VAL A 21 -22.19 -18.42 12.55
C VAL A 21 -21.35 -19.61 12.08
N SER A 22 -21.69 -20.12 10.90
CA SER A 22 -21.05 -21.30 10.33
C SER A 22 -19.65 -20.98 9.81
N ASP A 23 -18.78 -22.01 9.77
CA ASP A 23 -17.35 -21.86 9.46
C ASP A 23 -17.05 -21.32 8.05
N TRP A 24 -17.99 -21.48 7.10
CA TRP A 24 -17.91 -20.89 5.76
C TRP A 24 -17.86 -19.35 5.75
N PHE A 25 -18.36 -18.67 6.77
CA PHE A 25 -18.31 -17.21 6.88
C PHE A 25 -17.02 -16.69 7.53
N LEU A 26 -16.18 -17.57 8.09
CA LEU A 26 -14.97 -17.15 8.78
C LEU A 26 -13.89 -16.70 7.79
N ASN A 27 -13.26 -15.56 8.08
CA ASN A 27 -12.26 -14.94 7.19
C ASN A 27 -10.97 -15.76 7.07
N ARG A 28 -10.56 -16.48 8.13
CA ARG A 28 -9.36 -17.34 8.09
C ARG A 28 -9.78 -18.80 7.99
N LYS A 29 -9.83 -19.30 6.76
CA LYS A 29 -10.17 -20.69 6.46
C LYS A 29 -8.91 -21.54 6.40
N LYS A 30 -8.98 -22.74 7.00
CA LYS A 30 -7.95 -23.79 6.90
C LYS A 30 -6.53 -23.25 7.12
N HIS A 31 -6.25 -22.76 8.34
CA HIS A 31 -4.94 -22.22 8.67
C HIS A 31 -3.82 -23.26 8.38
N TYR A 32 -2.75 -22.86 7.68
CA TYR A 32 -1.69 -23.81 7.26
C TYR A 32 -1.00 -24.58 8.40
N LYS A 33 -0.79 -23.96 9.57
CA LYS A 33 -0.28 -24.63 10.79
C LYS A 33 -1.30 -25.50 11.54
N VAL A 34 -2.43 -24.93 11.93
CA VAL A 34 -3.36 -25.56 12.89
C VAL A 34 -4.59 -26.20 12.23
N GLY A 35 -4.82 -25.98 10.94
CA GLY A 35 -5.96 -26.53 10.20
C GLY A 35 -7.33 -25.94 10.53
N TRP A 36 -7.46 -25.20 11.63
CA TRP A 36 -8.73 -24.67 12.12
C TRP A 36 -9.19 -23.41 11.39
N PHE A 37 -10.51 -23.17 11.44
CA PHE A 37 -11.17 -21.97 10.92
C PHE A 37 -11.33 -20.95 12.05
N SER A 38 -10.93 -19.70 11.81
CA SER A 38 -11.03 -18.63 12.79
C SER A 38 -11.46 -17.29 12.19
N GLN A 39 -12.07 -16.45 13.02
CA GLN A 39 -12.27 -15.05 12.73
C GLN A 39 -11.07 -14.27 13.26
N VAL A 40 -10.48 -13.44 12.41
CA VAL A 40 -9.37 -12.56 12.79
C VAL A 40 -9.83 -11.12 12.56
N ALA A 41 -9.75 -10.29 13.60
CA ALA A 41 -10.21 -8.91 13.58
C ALA A 41 -9.06 -7.91 13.74
N THR A 42 -9.21 -6.75 13.08
CA THR A 42 -8.37 -5.54 13.22
C THR A 42 -6.87 -5.85 13.16
N ASN A 43 -6.10 -5.51 14.20
CA ASN A 43 -4.64 -5.57 14.22
C ASN A 43 -4.09 -7.00 14.06
N ALA A 44 -4.87 -8.01 14.48
CA ALA A 44 -4.47 -9.39 14.32
C ALA A 44 -4.52 -9.80 12.84
N LEU A 45 -5.36 -9.17 12.01
CA LEU A 45 -5.49 -9.50 10.60
C LEU A 45 -4.21 -9.12 9.85
N ASP A 46 -3.72 -7.91 10.03
CA ASP A 46 -2.52 -7.43 9.35
C ASP A 46 -1.28 -8.25 9.75
N ALA A 47 -1.14 -8.56 11.03
CA ALA A 47 -0.05 -9.41 11.50
C ALA A 47 -0.10 -10.81 10.86
N LYS A 48 -1.28 -11.39 10.75
CA LYS A 48 -1.46 -12.71 10.12
C LYS A 48 -1.22 -12.67 8.61
N LEU A 49 -1.70 -11.64 7.92
CA LEU A 49 -1.44 -11.45 6.49
C LEU A 49 0.04 -11.25 6.19
N ARG A 50 0.78 -10.45 6.98
CA ARG A 50 2.23 -10.28 6.83
C ARG A 50 2.96 -11.62 6.90
N ASN A 51 2.70 -12.41 7.94
CA ASN A 51 3.28 -13.75 8.10
C ASN A 51 2.95 -14.69 6.92
N ASP A 52 1.72 -14.63 6.40
CA ASP A 52 1.30 -15.44 5.25
C ASP A 52 2.01 -14.99 3.96
N LEU A 53 2.14 -13.67 3.75
CA LEU A 53 2.86 -13.10 2.60
C LEU A 53 4.36 -13.41 2.64
N GLU A 54 5.01 -13.32 3.80
CA GLU A 54 6.42 -13.70 3.98
C GLU A 54 6.67 -15.17 3.64
N ARG A 55 5.75 -16.05 4.06
CA ARG A 55 5.81 -17.47 3.69
C ARG A 55 5.66 -17.66 2.18
N LEU A 56 4.70 -16.98 1.55
CA LEU A 56 4.44 -17.10 0.12
C LEU A 56 5.60 -16.52 -0.73
N LYS A 57 6.25 -15.46 -0.25
CA LYS A 57 7.51 -14.95 -0.82
C LYS A 57 8.61 -16.01 -0.78
N LYS A 58 8.79 -16.69 0.36
CA LYS A 58 9.82 -17.75 0.51
C LYS A 58 9.60 -18.92 -0.46
N ILE A 59 8.36 -19.25 -0.76
CA ILE A 59 7.99 -20.31 -1.71
C ILE A 59 7.99 -19.80 -3.17
N ARG A 60 8.22 -18.49 -3.38
CA ARG A 60 8.25 -17.83 -4.70
C ARG A 60 6.95 -17.99 -5.49
N VAL A 61 5.81 -17.72 -4.86
CA VAL A 61 4.52 -17.70 -5.57
C VAL A 61 4.47 -16.48 -6.50
N ASP A 62 4.28 -16.72 -7.80
CA ASP A 62 4.40 -15.72 -8.89
C ASP A 62 3.55 -14.46 -8.68
N ARG A 63 2.33 -14.61 -8.16
CA ARG A 63 1.42 -13.48 -7.89
C ARG A 63 1.89 -12.61 -6.73
N ILE A 64 2.56 -13.21 -5.75
CA ILE A 64 3.04 -12.52 -4.55
C ILE A 64 4.36 -11.83 -4.85
N SER A 65 5.26 -12.46 -5.60
CA SER A 65 6.52 -11.85 -6.03
C SER A 65 6.27 -10.57 -6.85
N ALA A 66 5.29 -10.59 -7.76
CA ALA A 66 4.90 -9.41 -8.53
C ALA A 66 4.32 -8.27 -7.67
N LEU A 67 3.60 -8.57 -6.59
CA LEU A 67 3.06 -7.57 -5.66
C LEU A 67 4.15 -6.98 -4.75
N THR A 68 5.13 -7.78 -4.37
CA THR A 68 6.11 -7.39 -3.35
C THR A 68 7.37 -6.77 -3.92
N ASN A 69 7.62 -7.00 -5.21
CA ASN A 69 8.73 -6.40 -5.95
C ASN A 69 8.32 -5.08 -6.62
N ARG A 70 7.08 -4.59 -6.40
CA ARG A 70 6.73 -3.24 -6.81
C ARG A 70 7.60 -2.26 -6.01
N PRO A 71 8.32 -1.33 -6.66
CA PRO A 71 8.94 -0.24 -5.94
C PRO A 71 7.80 0.52 -5.25
N THR A 72 7.83 0.56 -3.92
CA THR A 72 6.91 1.36 -3.12
C THR A 72 7.03 2.80 -3.62
N SER A 73 6.06 3.27 -4.38
CA SER A 73 5.98 4.64 -4.86
C SER A 73 5.55 5.56 -3.72
N ASP A 74 6.24 5.50 -2.59
CA ASP A 74 6.00 6.39 -1.46
C ASP A 74 6.62 7.74 -1.82
N PRO A 75 5.81 8.78 -2.13
CA PRO A 75 6.34 10.06 -2.62
C PRO A 75 7.16 10.80 -1.54
N THR A 76 7.10 10.36 -0.29
CA THR A 76 7.74 11.00 0.87
C THR A 76 9.21 10.60 1.06
N VAL A 77 9.67 9.50 0.47
CA VAL A 77 11.04 8.95 0.68
C VAL A 77 12.04 9.45 -0.37
N ARG A 78 11.61 10.25 -1.35
CA ARG A 78 12.56 10.97 -2.22
C ARG A 78 13.04 12.21 -1.45
N GLY A 79 14.27 12.14 -0.93
CA GLY A 79 15.03 13.34 -0.55
C GLY A 79 15.00 14.38 -1.69
N PRO A 80 15.25 15.67 -1.40
CA PRO A 80 14.98 16.76 -2.34
C PRO A 80 15.59 16.43 -3.70
N THR A 81 14.72 16.17 -4.68
CA THR A 81 15.11 15.97 -6.06
C THR A 81 16.00 17.15 -6.42
N ALA A 82 17.30 16.90 -6.61
CA ALA A 82 18.22 17.91 -7.08
C ALA A 82 17.64 18.45 -8.38
N ARG A 83 17.13 19.69 -8.34
CA ARG A 83 16.67 20.36 -9.55
C ARG A 83 17.87 20.38 -10.50
N PRO A 84 17.72 19.95 -11.77
CA PRO A 84 18.80 20.12 -12.73
C PRO A 84 19.15 21.62 -12.79
N PRO A 85 20.44 21.99 -12.90
CA PRO A 85 20.83 23.38 -12.97
C PRO A 85 20.18 24.02 -14.19
N ILE A 86 19.51 25.16 -13.98
CA ILE A 86 18.96 25.98 -15.06
C ILE A 86 20.15 26.36 -15.95
N PRO A 87 20.13 26.08 -17.28
CA PRO A 87 21.18 26.54 -18.16
C PRO A 87 21.20 28.06 -18.12
N ARG A 88 22.34 28.64 -17.72
CA ARG A 88 22.56 30.09 -17.78
C ARG A 88 22.37 30.50 -19.24
N SER A 89 21.30 31.22 -19.53
CA SER A 89 21.13 31.91 -20.80
C SER A 89 22.36 32.81 -21.00
N GLY A 90 23.17 32.49 -22.01
CA GLY A 90 24.22 33.39 -22.47
C GLY A 90 23.63 34.73 -22.94
N PRO A 91 24.45 35.79 -23.07
CA PRO A 91 23.95 37.10 -23.46
C PRO A 91 23.27 36.99 -24.83
N THR A 92 22.01 37.40 -24.88
CA THR A 92 21.23 37.60 -26.11
C THR A 92 22.05 38.50 -27.03
N ALA A 93 22.47 37.98 -28.20
CA ALA A 93 23.04 38.83 -29.23
C ALA A 93 21.94 39.77 -29.75
N ASP A 94 22.17 41.07 -29.64
CA ASP A 94 21.28 42.09 -30.18
C ASP A 94 21.13 41.91 -31.70
N PRO A 95 19.92 42.09 -32.27
CA PRO A 95 19.75 42.02 -33.72
C PRO A 95 20.47 43.19 -34.41
N PRO A 96 21.04 42.98 -35.61
CA PRO A 96 21.78 44.03 -36.31
C PRO A 96 20.85 45.16 -36.76
N VAL A 97 21.26 46.40 -36.48
CA VAL A 97 20.58 47.63 -36.91
C VAL A 97 20.67 47.78 -38.43
N PRO A 98 19.57 48.05 -39.16
CA PRO A 98 19.64 48.32 -40.60
C PRO A 98 20.32 49.66 -40.87
N ARG A 99 21.38 49.65 -41.69
CA ARG A 99 22.06 50.84 -42.22
C ARG A 99 21.06 51.65 -43.06
N SER A 100 20.71 52.84 -42.59
CA SER A 100 20.03 53.84 -43.41
C SER A 100 20.98 54.33 -44.50
N GLY A 101 20.58 54.12 -45.76
CA GLY A 101 21.15 54.83 -46.89
C GLY A 101 20.65 56.27 -46.89
N SER A 102 21.57 57.21 -47.05
CA SER A 102 21.31 58.58 -47.48
C SER A 102 22.46 58.99 -48.38
N THR A 103 22.09 59.45 -49.57
CA THR A 103 22.79 60.32 -50.53
C THR A 103 23.97 61.10 -49.98
#